data_AF-S8E2Z8-F1
#
_entry.id   AF-S8E2Z8-F1
#
_cell.length_a   1.000
_cell.length_b   1.000
_cell.length_c   1.000
_cell.angle_alpha   90.00
_cell.angle_beta   90.00
_cell.angle_gamma   90.00
#
_symmetry.space_group_name_H-M   'P 1'
#
loop_
_entity.id
_entity.type
_entity.pdbx_description
1 polymer ?
#
loop_
_entity_poly.entity_id
_entity_poly.type
_entity_poly.pdbx_seq_one_letter_code
_entity_poly.pdbx_strand_id
1 'polypeptide(L)'
;SFTGAFASASAISDQRQKIEHYRQILGTVLSSNDVVRARQFVDHILSEDVPLVVSRQLLQTFALELGNLEPEFQKNIAHYALTQIQHHMITFEEQVLIIREKLAELYESEQEWQKAAQILSGIDLDSGLRVIDDTFRLSKCVHIARLYLEDDDAVNAEAFINKASFLVSSSQHEVLNLQYKVCYARILDLKRKFLEAALRYYDISQIEKRQIGDEEIDEEALEQALVTAVTCTILAAAGPQRSRVLATLYKDERCSKLKIYPILQKVRSEK
;
A
#
# COMPACT_ATOMS: atom_id res chain seq x y z
N SER A 1 35.82 -12.08 -18.36
CA SER A 1 35.10 -10.80 -18.21
C SER A 1 33.62 -11.09 -18.08
N PHE A 2 32.86 -10.22 -17.40
CA PHE A 2 31.42 -10.40 -17.24
C PHE A 2 30.67 -10.39 -18.58
N THR A 3 31.10 -9.55 -19.52
CA THR A 3 30.68 -9.56 -20.92
C THR A 3 30.90 -10.90 -21.63
N GLY A 4 31.95 -11.64 -21.27
CA GLY A 4 32.20 -12.98 -21.80
C GLY A 4 31.19 -14.03 -21.32
N ALA A 5 30.68 -13.88 -20.09
CA ALA A 5 29.66 -14.78 -19.53
C ALA A 5 28.29 -14.57 -20.20
N PHE A 6 27.97 -13.34 -20.59
CA PHE A 6 26.78 -13.03 -21.38
C PHE A 6 26.86 -13.59 -22.80
N ALA A 7 27.99 -13.37 -23.46
CA ALA A 7 28.21 -13.93 -24.80
C ALA A 7 28.12 -15.46 -24.81
N SER A 8 28.69 -16.13 -23.80
CA SER A 8 28.58 -17.59 -23.67
C SER A 8 27.15 -18.05 -23.44
N ALA A 9 26.38 -17.35 -22.60
CA ALA A 9 24.98 -17.67 -22.35
C ALA A 9 24.08 -17.44 -23.58
N SER A 10 24.30 -16.33 -24.31
CA SER A 10 23.56 -16.02 -25.55
C SER A 10 23.78 -17.07 -26.65
N ALA A 11 24.99 -17.63 -26.75
CA ALA A 11 25.35 -18.62 -27.76
C ALA A 11 24.69 -20.01 -27.56
N ILE A 12 24.14 -20.29 -26.37
CA ILE A 12 23.49 -21.58 -26.10
C ILE A 12 22.25 -21.72 -27.00
N SER A 13 22.12 -22.83 -27.72
CA SER A 13 20.96 -23.07 -28.60
C SER A 13 19.76 -23.63 -27.84
N ASP A 14 20.00 -24.51 -26.85
CA ASP A 14 18.94 -25.07 -26.01
C ASP A 14 18.39 -24.02 -25.03
N GLN A 15 17.09 -23.75 -25.10
CA GLN A 15 16.47 -22.68 -24.32
C GLN A 15 16.50 -22.95 -22.81
N ARG A 16 16.34 -24.22 -22.39
CA ARG A 16 16.33 -24.59 -20.98
C ARG A 16 17.71 -24.41 -20.36
N GLN A 17 18.76 -24.88 -21.05
CA GLN A 17 20.15 -24.68 -20.64
C GLN A 17 20.54 -23.20 -20.65
N LYS A 18 20.06 -22.43 -21.63
CA LYS A 18 20.27 -20.98 -21.69
C LYS A 18 19.71 -20.29 -20.44
N ILE A 19 18.46 -20.56 -20.09
CA ILE A 19 17.81 -19.98 -18.90
C ILE A 19 18.58 -20.35 -17.64
N GLU A 20 18.95 -21.63 -17.49
CA GLU A 20 19.67 -22.09 -16.30
C GLU A 20 21.04 -21.42 -16.16
N HIS A 21 21.78 -21.30 -17.27
CA HIS A 21 23.07 -20.61 -17.27
C HIS A 21 22.90 -19.11 -16.91
N TYR A 22 21.86 -18.45 -17.41
CA TYR A 22 21.57 -17.07 -17.01
C TYR A 22 21.16 -16.93 -15.55
N ARG A 23 20.43 -17.90 -14.98
CA ARG A 23 20.10 -17.91 -13.54
C ARG A 23 21.33 -18.04 -12.66
N GLN A 24 22.29 -18.87 -13.07
CA GLN A 24 23.57 -18.98 -12.37
C GLN A 24 24.33 -17.65 -12.40
N ILE A 25 24.38 -16.99 -13.56
CA ILE A 25 24.98 -15.65 -13.68
C ILE A 25 24.24 -14.66 -12.77
N LEU A 26 22.91 -14.62 -12.82
CA LEU A 26 22.10 -13.76 -11.95
C LEU A 26 22.41 -13.98 -10.47
N GLY A 27 22.48 -15.23 -10.02
CA GLY A 27 22.87 -15.56 -8.64
C GLY A 27 24.23 -14.97 -8.27
N THR A 28 25.25 -15.16 -9.12
CA THR A 28 26.59 -14.58 -8.86
C THR A 28 26.60 -13.05 -8.84
N VAL A 29 25.75 -12.40 -9.64
CA VAL A 29 25.62 -10.94 -9.71
C VAL A 29 24.98 -10.42 -8.44
N LEU A 30 23.86 -10.99 -8.04
CA LEU A 30 23.13 -10.58 -6.84
C LEU A 30 23.95 -10.82 -5.58
N SER A 31 24.65 -11.97 -5.46
CA SER A 31 25.52 -12.24 -4.30
C SER A 31 26.76 -11.35 -4.23
N SER A 32 27.13 -10.66 -5.32
CA SER A 32 28.30 -9.78 -5.33
C SER A 32 28.05 -8.39 -4.73
N ASN A 33 26.79 -7.99 -4.57
CA ASN A 33 26.36 -6.62 -4.22
C ASN A 33 27.00 -5.52 -5.10
N ASP A 34 27.49 -5.87 -6.29
CA ASP A 34 28.11 -4.94 -7.23
C ASP A 34 27.03 -4.32 -8.12
N VAL A 35 26.64 -3.08 -7.79
CA VAL A 35 25.59 -2.33 -8.50
C VAL A 35 25.90 -2.21 -9.99
N VAL A 36 27.18 -2.06 -10.37
CA VAL A 36 27.56 -1.90 -11.78
C VAL A 36 27.29 -3.19 -12.55
N ARG A 37 27.64 -4.35 -11.97
CA ARG A 37 27.35 -5.65 -12.60
C ARG A 37 25.87 -5.94 -12.69
N ALA A 38 25.11 -5.60 -11.64
CA ALA A 38 23.67 -5.76 -11.64
C ALA A 38 22.99 -4.93 -12.72
N ARG A 39 23.40 -3.66 -12.89
CA ARG A 39 22.91 -2.80 -13.98
C ARG A 39 23.25 -3.37 -15.35
N GLN A 40 24.49 -3.81 -15.56
CA GLN A 40 24.90 -4.49 -16.80
C GLN A 40 24.08 -5.74 -17.09
N PHE A 41 23.70 -6.52 -16.06
CA PHE A 41 22.82 -7.66 -16.21
C PHE A 41 21.41 -7.25 -16.67
N VAL A 42 20.84 -6.23 -16.03
CA VAL A 42 19.52 -5.68 -16.40
C VAL A 42 19.53 -5.17 -17.85
N ASP A 43 20.56 -4.43 -18.26
CA ASP A 43 20.69 -3.93 -19.64
C ASP A 43 20.77 -5.08 -20.64
N HIS A 44 21.56 -6.12 -20.31
CA HIS A 44 21.74 -7.29 -21.17
C HIS A 44 20.44 -8.08 -21.35
N ILE A 45 19.71 -8.39 -20.28
CA ILE A 45 18.46 -9.16 -20.40
C ILE A 45 17.33 -8.39 -21.08
N LEU A 46 17.39 -7.06 -21.08
CA LEU A 46 16.42 -6.20 -21.78
C LEU A 46 16.83 -5.90 -23.23
N SER A 47 18.03 -6.29 -23.65
CA SER A 47 18.50 -6.12 -25.02
C SER A 47 17.85 -7.10 -26.00
N GLU A 48 17.97 -6.80 -27.29
CA GLU A 48 17.50 -7.67 -28.38
C GLU A 48 18.29 -8.99 -28.50
N ASP A 49 19.46 -9.08 -27.85
CA ASP A 49 20.31 -10.28 -27.87
C ASP A 49 19.71 -11.44 -27.05
N VAL A 50 18.75 -11.14 -26.17
CA VAL A 50 18.09 -12.12 -25.30
C VAL A 50 16.64 -12.34 -25.77
N PRO A 51 16.25 -13.58 -26.12
CA PRO A 51 14.88 -13.87 -26.52
C PRO A 51 13.89 -13.48 -25.42
N LEU A 52 12.77 -12.84 -25.80
CA LEU A 52 11.79 -12.30 -24.86
C LEU A 52 11.31 -13.29 -23.79
N VAL A 53 11.11 -14.57 -24.15
CA VAL A 53 10.69 -15.61 -23.20
C VAL A 53 11.75 -15.83 -22.11
N VAL A 54 13.02 -15.75 -22.48
CA VAL A 54 14.16 -15.85 -21.55
C VAL A 54 14.21 -14.58 -20.69
N SER A 55 14.13 -13.38 -21.29
CA SER A 55 14.11 -12.11 -20.56
C SER A 55 13.01 -12.04 -19.51
N ARG A 56 11.78 -12.44 -19.85
CA ARG A 56 10.65 -12.51 -18.90
C ARG A 56 10.95 -13.43 -17.72
N GLN A 57 11.46 -14.63 -17.97
CA GLN A 57 11.77 -15.57 -16.89
C GLN A 57 12.91 -15.07 -16.00
N LEU A 58 13.93 -14.43 -16.58
CA LEU A 58 15.04 -13.88 -15.81
C LEU A 58 14.64 -12.67 -14.99
N LEU A 59 13.85 -11.76 -15.55
CA LEU A 59 13.28 -10.63 -14.81
C LEU A 59 12.34 -11.09 -13.69
N GLN A 60 11.56 -12.16 -13.92
CA GLN A 60 10.74 -12.76 -12.88
C GLN A 60 11.60 -13.28 -11.72
N THR A 61 12.65 -14.05 -12.01
CA THR A 61 13.58 -14.53 -10.99
C THR A 61 14.25 -13.36 -10.27
N PHE A 62 14.74 -12.37 -11.00
CA PHE A 62 15.33 -11.14 -10.44
C PHE A 62 14.36 -10.43 -9.48
N ALA A 63 13.11 -10.22 -9.90
CA ALA A 63 12.10 -9.52 -9.11
C ALA A 63 11.78 -10.24 -7.79
N LEU A 64 11.71 -11.58 -7.83
CA LEU A 64 11.45 -12.40 -6.64
C LEU A 64 12.63 -12.40 -5.65
N GLU A 65 13.86 -12.30 -6.15
CA GLU A 65 15.06 -12.24 -5.29
C GLU A 65 15.26 -10.88 -4.62
N LEU A 66 14.61 -9.80 -5.10
CA LEU A 66 14.81 -8.46 -4.56
C LEU A 66 14.69 -8.40 -3.04
N GLY A 67 13.69 -9.08 -2.45
CA GLY A 67 13.45 -9.05 -1.01
C GLY A 67 14.51 -9.73 -0.14
N ASN A 68 15.48 -10.42 -0.75
CA ASN A 68 16.58 -11.10 -0.04
C ASN A 68 17.89 -10.30 -0.06
N LEU A 69 17.90 -9.13 -0.71
CA LEU A 69 19.10 -8.36 -0.97
C LEU A 69 19.37 -7.33 0.14
N GLU A 70 20.59 -6.81 0.17
CA GLU A 70 20.92 -5.68 1.05
C GLU A 70 20.05 -4.45 0.68
N PRO A 71 19.46 -3.73 1.66
CA PRO A 71 18.50 -2.64 1.41
C PRO A 71 18.95 -1.60 0.39
N GLU A 72 20.18 -1.08 0.53
CA GLU A 72 20.67 -0.04 -0.36
C GLU A 72 20.94 -0.58 -1.77
N PHE A 73 21.46 -1.80 -1.88
CA PHE A 73 21.64 -2.47 -3.16
C PHE A 73 20.28 -2.71 -3.83
N GLN A 74 19.30 -3.26 -3.11
CA GLN A 74 17.94 -3.52 -3.58
C GLN A 74 17.28 -2.26 -4.15
N LYS A 75 17.31 -1.13 -3.43
CA LYS A 75 16.75 0.15 -3.92
C LYS A 75 17.40 0.57 -5.23
N ASN A 76 18.74 0.57 -5.26
CA ASN A 76 19.49 1.03 -6.42
C ASN A 76 19.19 0.20 -7.67
N ILE A 77 19.15 -1.12 -7.56
CA ILE A 77 18.93 -2.00 -8.71
C ILE A 77 17.46 -2.10 -9.09
N ALA A 78 16.51 -2.03 -8.15
CA ALA A 78 15.08 -1.99 -8.43
C ALA A 78 14.69 -0.71 -9.20
N HIS A 79 15.12 0.47 -8.72
CA HIS A 79 14.89 1.74 -9.44
C HIS A 79 15.49 1.73 -10.83
N TYR A 80 16.71 1.21 -10.97
CA TYR A 80 17.35 1.09 -12.27
C TYR A 80 16.54 0.19 -13.21
N ALA A 81 16.14 -1.01 -12.75
CA ALA A 81 15.32 -1.92 -13.53
C ALA A 81 13.99 -1.29 -13.95
N LEU A 82 13.29 -0.61 -13.05
CA LEU A 82 12.05 0.09 -13.38
C LEU A 82 12.24 1.17 -14.44
N THR A 83 13.37 1.90 -14.39
CA THR A 83 13.72 2.93 -15.37
C THR A 83 13.96 2.30 -16.75
N GLN A 84 14.73 1.22 -16.82
CA GLN A 84 15.01 0.54 -18.10
C GLN A 84 13.77 -0.13 -18.70
N ILE A 85 12.89 -0.68 -17.86
CA ILE A 85 11.66 -1.35 -18.30
C ILE A 85 10.59 -0.35 -18.78
N GLN A 86 10.71 0.94 -18.46
CA GLN A 86 9.66 1.95 -18.68
C GLN A 86 9.08 1.95 -20.11
N HIS A 87 9.92 1.78 -21.15
CA HIS A 87 9.47 1.76 -22.55
C HIS A 87 8.80 0.44 -22.98
N HIS A 88 8.96 -0.62 -22.19
CA HIS A 88 8.45 -1.97 -22.44
C HIS A 88 7.51 -2.46 -21.34
N MET A 89 6.89 -1.54 -20.58
CA MET A 89 6.06 -1.89 -19.41
C MET A 89 4.94 -2.89 -19.71
N ILE A 90 4.27 -2.76 -20.86
CA ILE A 90 3.21 -3.69 -21.29
C ILE A 90 3.77 -5.12 -21.47
N THR A 91 5.03 -5.24 -21.90
CA THR A 91 5.66 -6.54 -22.13
C THR A 91 6.07 -7.24 -20.83
N PHE A 92 6.40 -6.47 -19.80
CA PHE A 92 6.94 -6.96 -18.52
C PHE A 92 6.05 -6.61 -17.32
N GLU A 93 4.75 -6.47 -17.56
CA GLU A 93 3.80 -5.92 -16.60
C GLU A 93 3.77 -6.66 -15.25
N GLU A 94 3.83 -7.98 -15.28
CA GLU A 94 3.89 -8.82 -14.08
C GLU A 94 5.20 -8.61 -13.29
N GLN A 95 6.33 -8.49 -13.98
CA GLN A 95 7.63 -8.25 -13.34
C GLN A 95 7.69 -6.84 -12.74
N VAL A 96 7.15 -5.85 -13.46
CA VAL A 96 6.99 -4.46 -13.04
C VAL A 96 6.15 -4.34 -11.77
N LEU A 97 5.09 -5.14 -11.65
CA LEU A 97 4.26 -5.25 -10.46
C LEU A 97 5.09 -5.75 -9.26
N ILE A 98 5.73 -6.90 -9.40
CA ILE A 98 6.51 -7.54 -8.31
C ILE A 98 7.65 -6.63 -7.85
N ILE A 99 8.38 -5.99 -8.78
CA ILE A 99 9.47 -5.06 -8.44
C ILE A 99 8.93 -3.89 -7.62
N ARG A 100 7.77 -3.33 -7.97
CA ARG A 100 7.14 -2.24 -7.20
C ARG A 100 6.72 -2.70 -5.82
N GLU A 101 6.10 -3.87 -5.70
CA GLU A 101 5.70 -4.41 -4.40
C GLU A 101 6.91 -4.61 -3.49
N LYS A 102 7.98 -5.27 -3.97
CA LYS A 102 9.20 -5.47 -3.18
C LYS A 102 9.93 -4.18 -2.81
N LEU A 103 9.95 -3.20 -3.71
CA LEU A 103 10.55 -1.91 -3.42
C LEU A 103 9.72 -1.09 -2.42
N ALA A 104 8.39 -1.16 -2.52
CA ALA A 104 7.50 -0.50 -1.58
C ALA A 104 7.55 -1.14 -0.19
N GLU A 105 7.56 -2.47 -0.09
CA GLU A 105 7.74 -3.22 1.17
C GLU A 105 9.02 -2.76 1.88
N LEU A 106 10.12 -2.59 1.14
CA LEU A 106 11.38 -2.11 1.71
C LEU A 106 11.25 -0.67 2.25
N TYR A 107 10.71 0.26 1.46
CA TYR A 107 10.50 1.64 1.93
C TYR A 107 9.56 1.71 3.14
N GLU A 108 8.50 0.90 3.16
CA GLU A 108 7.58 0.81 4.28
C GLU A 108 8.28 0.30 5.55
N SER A 109 9.14 -0.71 5.43
CA SER A 109 9.94 -1.24 6.56
C SER A 109 10.91 -0.21 7.16
N GLU A 110 11.33 0.76 6.35
CA GLU A 110 12.19 1.88 6.77
C GLU A 110 11.39 3.13 7.18
N GLN A 111 10.06 3.03 7.23
CA GLN A 111 9.15 4.14 7.56
C GLN A 111 9.23 5.31 6.56
N GLU A 112 9.68 5.04 5.34
CA GLU A 112 9.72 5.99 4.22
C GLU A 112 8.35 5.97 3.51
N TRP A 113 7.30 6.35 4.24
CA TRP A 113 5.90 6.18 3.86
C TRP A 113 5.56 6.80 2.51
N GLN A 114 6.02 8.03 2.29
CA GLN A 114 5.75 8.77 1.06
C GLN A 114 6.38 8.08 -0.16
N LYS A 115 7.61 7.56 -0.03
CA LYS A 115 8.28 6.82 -1.11
C LYS A 115 7.57 5.50 -1.40
N ALA A 116 7.20 4.75 -0.36
CA ALA A 116 6.43 3.51 -0.51
C ALA A 116 5.10 3.77 -1.25
N ALA A 117 4.37 4.82 -0.85
CA ALA A 117 3.12 5.22 -1.49
C ALA A 117 3.31 5.57 -2.97
N GLN A 118 4.35 6.33 -3.32
CA GLN A 118 4.67 6.70 -4.70
C GLN A 118 5.01 5.49 -5.57
N ILE A 119 5.79 4.52 -5.04
CA ILE A 119 6.12 3.29 -5.76
C ILE A 119 4.85 2.47 -6.06
N LEU A 120 3.98 2.26 -5.07
CA LEU A 120 2.72 1.53 -5.26
C LEU A 120 1.73 2.29 -6.14
N SER A 121 1.70 3.62 -6.08
CA SER A 121 0.87 4.48 -6.94
C SER A 121 1.20 4.31 -8.43
N GLY A 122 2.41 3.85 -8.75
CA GLY A 122 2.85 3.58 -10.12
C GLY A 122 2.41 2.21 -10.67
N ILE A 123 1.65 1.41 -9.91
CA ILE A 123 1.04 0.17 -10.40
C ILE A 123 -0.21 0.53 -11.22
N ASP A 124 -0.31 -0.01 -12.43
CA ASP A 124 -1.52 0.10 -13.25
C ASP A 124 -2.60 -0.86 -12.70
N LEU A 125 -3.52 -0.32 -11.90
CA LEU A 125 -4.62 -1.08 -11.30
C LEU A 125 -5.72 -1.41 -12.32
N ASP A 126 -5.73 -0.78 -13.49
CA ASP A 126 -6.70 -1.04 -14.57
C ASP A 126 -6.18 -2.07 -15.59
N SER A 127 -4.96 -2.56 -15.36
CA SER A 127 -4.32 -3.64 -16.09
C SER A 127 -5.22 -4.88 -16.26
N GLY A 128 -5.06 -5.54 -17.42
CA GLY A 128 -5.71 -6.82 -17.74
C GLY A 128 -5.06 -8.05 -17.11
N LEU A 129 -4.06 -7.88 -16.23
CA LEU A 129 -3.43 -9.00 -15.52
C LEU A 129 -4.44 -9.73 -14.65
N ARG A 130 -4.45 -11.07 -14.73
CA ARG A 130 -5.37 -11.93 -13.96
C ARG A 130 -5.25 -11.73 -12.44
N VAL A 131 -4.05 -11.41 -11.95
CA VAL A 131 -3.79 -11.18 -10.51
C VAL A 131 -4.44 -9.89 -9.99
N ILE A 132 -4.77 -8.95 -10.88
CA ILE A 132 -5.37 -7.66 -10.53
C ILE A 132 -6.90 -7.81 -10.61
N ASP A 133 -7.45 -8.47 -9.60
CA ASP A 133 -8.89 -8.55 -9.36
C ASP A 133 -9.40 -7.38 -8.48
N ASP A 134 -10.70 -7.31 -8.24
CA ASP A 134 -11.30 -6.22 -7.47
C ASP A 134 -10.82 -6.19 -6.01
N THR A 135 -10.53 -7.36 -5.44
CA THR A 135 -9.96 -7.48 -4.10
C THR A 135 -8.54 -6.91 -4.07
N PHE A 136 -7.71 -7.24 -5.05
CA PHE A 136 -6.35 -6.70 -5.18
C PHE A 136 -6.38 -5.18 -5.36
N ARG A 137 -7.23 -4.67 -6.25
CA ARG A 137 -7.40 -3.22 -6.47
C ARG A 137 -7.81 -2.50 -5.19
N LEU A 138 -8.80 -3.04 -4.47
CA LEU A 138 -9.27 -2.48 -3.21
C LEU A 138 -8.13 -2.48 -2.18
N SER A 139 -7.42 -3.61 -2.03
CA SER A 139 -6.29 -3.76 -1.11
C SER A 139 -5.21 -2.73 -1.37
N LYS A 140 -4.76 -2.58 -2.62
CA LYS A 140 -3.74 -1.58 -2.98
C LYS A 140 -4.21 -0.15 -2.80
N CYS A 141 -5.46 0.18 -3.14
CA CYS A 141 -5.98 1.53 -2.91
C CYS A 141 -6.00 1.88 -1.41
N VAL A 142 -6.45 0.96 -0.56
CA VAL A 142 -6.46 1.17 0.90
C VAL A 142 -5.04 1.27 1.45
N HIS A 143 -4.12 0.39 1.01
CA HIS A 143 -2.71 0.41 1.42
C HIS A 143 -2.02 1.72 1.04
N ILE A 144 -2.16 2.19 -0.20
CA ILE A 144 -1.60 3.46 -0.65
C ILE A 144 -2.15 4.62 0.16
N ALA A 145 -3.48 4.64 0.43
CA ALA A 145 -4.08 5.67 1.26
C ALA A 145 -3.53 5.67 2.69
N ARG A 146 -3.30 4.49 3.29
CA ARG A 146 -2.66 4.37 4.61
C ARG A 146 -1.26 4.95 4.62
N LEU A 147 -0.43 4.62 3.62
CA LEU A 147 0.93 5.13 3.54
C LEU A 147 0.97 6.66 3.45
N TYR A 148 0.11 7.28 2.64
CA TYR A 148 0.01 8.76 2.61
C TYR A 148 -0.48 9.35 3.95
N LEU A 149 -1.36 8.64 4.68
CA LEU A 149 -1.84 9.09 5.99
C LEU A 149 -0.78 9.05 7.10
N GLU A 150 0.26 8.22 6.97
CA GLU A 150 1.37 8.20 7.93
C GLU A 150 2.28 9.43 7.80
N ASP A 151 2.16 10.19 6.71
CA ASP A 151 2.86 11.47 6.48
C ASP A 151 1.89 12.66 6.41
N ASP A 152 0.69 12.52 7.00
CA ASP A 152 -0.40 13.52 7.03
C ASP A 152 -0.85 14.04 5.63
N ASP A 153 -0.53 13.33 4.55
CA ASP A 153 -0.90 13.68 3.18
C ASP A 153 -2.32 13.22 2.84
N ALA A 154 -3.30 13.88 3.46
CA ALA A 154 -4.71 13.58 3.27
C ALA A 154 -5.20 13.83 1.83
N VAL A 155 -4.50 14.65 1.04
CA VAL A 155 -4.88 14.96 -0.35
C VAL A 155 -4.63 13.75 -1.24
N ASN A 156 -3.42 13.19 -1.20
CA ASN A 156 -3.10 12.00 -1.97
C ASN A 156 -3.83 10.77 -1.42
N ALA A 157 -3.97 10.65 -0.09
CA ALA A 157 -4.77 9.58 0.51
C ALA A 157 -6.23 9.58 0.02
N GLU A 158 -6.88 10.75 -0.08
CA GLU A 158 -8.26 10.86 -0.56
C GLU A 158 -8.42 10.41 -2.01
N ALA A 159 -7.43 10.65 -2.87
CA ALA A 159 -7.46 10.21 -4.25
C ALA A 159 -7.60 8.68 -4.37
N PHE A 160 -6.88 7.93 -3.54
CA PHE A 160 -6.92 6.46 -3.54
C PHE A 160 -8.11 5.89 -2.77
N ILE A 161 -8.51 6.50 -1.65
CA ILE A 161 -9.70 6.03 -0.91
C ILE A 161 -10.98 6.19 -1.75
N ASN A 162 -11.05 7.24 -2.59
CA ASN A 162 -12.18 7.42 -3.50
C ASN A 162 -12.25 6.33 -4.56
N LYS A 163 -11.10 5.85 -5.08
CA LYS A 163 -11.06 4.68 -5.97
C LYS A 163 -11.55 3.42 -5.25
N ALA A 164 -11.12 3.20 -4.01
CA ALA A 164 -11.56 2.08 -3.18
C ALA A 164 -13.08 2.11 -2.91
N SER A 165 -13.70 3.28 -2.84
CA SER A 165 -15.14 3.44 -2.52
C SER A 165 -16.08 2.73 -3.50
N PHE A 166 -15.67 2.55 -4.76
CA PHE A 166 -16.44 1.83 -5.78
C PHE A 166 -16.40 0.31 -5.62
N LEU A 167 -15.39 -0.21 -4.91
CA LEU A 167 -15.13 -1.64 -4.78
C LEU A 167 -15.53 -2.18 -3.40
N VAL A 168 -15.50 -1.33 -2.36
CA VAL A 168 -15.72 -1.75 -0.98
C VAL A 168 -17.12 -2.33 -0.73
N SER A 169 -18.15 -1.86 -1.43
CA SER A 169 -19.52 -2.34 -1.23
C SER A 169 -19.75 -3.77 -1.72
N SER A 170 -18.98 -4.21 -2.72
CA SER A 170 -19.03 -5.58 -3.26
C SER A 170 -18.02 -6.52 -2.62
N SER A 171 -17.11 -6.00 -1.79
CA SER A 171 -16.07 -6.76 -1.11
C SER A 171 -16.64 -7.58 0.05
N GLN A 172 -16.32 -8.88 0.06
CA GLN A 172 -16.61 -9.79 1.17
C GLN A 172 -15.48 -9.80 2.22
N HIS A 173 -14.40 -9.06 1.99
CA HIS A 173 -13.24 -9.01 2.89
C HIS A 173 -13.47 -8.02 4.03
N GLU A 174 -13.97 -8.52 5.15
CA GLU A 174 -14.36 -7.69 6.30
C GLU A 174 -13.19 -6.85 6.87
N VAL A 175 -11.99 -7.41 6.98
CA VAL A 175 -10.78 -6.68 7.43
C VAL A 175 -10.51 -5.47 6.55
N LEU A 176 -10.52 -5.70 5.24
CA LEU A 176 -10.22 -4.67 4.25
C LEU A 176 -11.31 -3.58 4.25
N ASN A 177 -12.56 -3.97 4.44
CA ASN A 177 -13.68 -3.04 4.59
C ASN A 177 -13.54 -2.20 5.88
N LEU A 178 -13.03 -2.76 6.97
CA LEU A 178 -12.73 -2.02 8.19
C LEU A 178 -11.57 -1.05 7.99
N GLN A 179 -10.45 -1.50 7.41
CA GLN A 179 -9.29 -0.67 7.10
C GLN A 179 -9.71 0.51 6.22
N TYR A 180 -10.54 0.29 5.20
CA TYR A 180 -11.14 1.34 4.39
C TYR A 180 -11.91 2.36 5.25
N LYS A 181 -12.82 1.91 6.14
CA LYS A 181 -13.62 2.79 7.00
C LYS A 181 -12.74 3.66 7.90
N VAL A 182 -11.73 3.06 8.52
CA VAL A 182 -10.77 3.77 9.39
C VAL A 182 -9.97 4.80 8.59
N CYS A 183 -9.45 4.43 7.42
CA CYS A 183 -8.72 5.36 6.55
C CYS A 183 -9.59 6.53 6.12
N TYR A 184 -10.83 6.25 5.70
CA TYR A 184 -11.75 7.30 5.27
C TYR A 184 -12.09 8.27 6.40
N ALA A 185 -12.30 7.78 7.62
CA ALA A 185 -12.51 8.62 8.80
C ALA A 185 -11.29 9.51 9.10
N ARG A 186 -10.06 8.95 9.06
CA ARG A 186 -8.80 9.70 9.24
C ARG A 186 -8.62 10.80 8.20
N ILE A 187 -8.91 10.52 6.92
CA ILE A 187 -8.82 11.51 5.84
C ILE A 187 -9.78 12.68 6.10
N LEU A 188 -11.03 12.40 6.46
CA LEU A 188 -12.01 13.45 6.76
C LEU A 188 -11.57 14.32 7.95
N ASP A 189 -10.99 13.71 8.97
CA ASP A 189 -10.47 14.39 10.16
C ASP A 189 -9.32 15.34 9.81
N LEU A 190 -8.29 14.85 9.11
CA LEU A 190 -7.15 15.67 8.65
C LEU A 190 -7.59 16.81 7.74
N LYS A 191 -8.61 16.59 6.91
CA LYS A 191 -9.23 17.62 6.06
C LYS A 191 -10.19 18.55 6.81
N ARG A 192 -10.26 18.45 8.14
CA ARG A 192 -11.11 19.25 9.04
C ARG A 192 -12.61 19.14 8.75
N LYS A 193 -13.03 18.07 8.10
CA LYS A 193 -14.45 17.71 7.93
C LYS A 193 -14.95 16.98 9.18
N PHE A 194 -14.78 17.62 10.34
CA PHE A 194 -14.90 16.98 11.65
C PHE A 194 -16.27 16.35 11.90
N LEU A 195 -17.36 16.95 11.42
CA LEU A 195 -18.68 16.36 11.61
C LEU A 195 -18.86 15.05 10.84
N GLU A 196 -18.34 14.99 9.61
CA GLU A 196 -18.36 13.78 8.78
C GLU A 196 -17.45 12.71 9.39
N ALA A 197 -16.24 13.09 9.81
CA ALA A 197 -15.31 12.21 10.51
C ALA A 197 -15.93 11.63 11.79
N ALA A 198 -16.58 12.46 12.60
CA ALA A 198 -17.22 12.06 13.85
C ALA A 198 -18.28 10.97 13.64
N LEU A 199 -19.12 11.11 12.61
CA LEU A 199 -20.13 10.10 12.28
C LEU A 199 -19.46 8.76 11.91
N ARG A 200 -18.39 8.79 11.12
CA ARG A 200 -17.66 7.56 10.74
C ARG A 200 -16.97 6.90 11.92
N TYR A 201 -16.29 7.67 12.76
CA TYR A 201 -15.68 7.14 13.98
C TYR A 201 -16.71 6.58 14.95
N TYR A 202 -17.88 7.23 15.05
CA TYR A 202 -18.99 6.69 15.84
C TYR A 202 -19.47 5.36 15.28
N ASP A 203 -19.71 5.26 13.97
CA ASP A 203 -20.10 4.00 13.29
C ASP A 203 -19.06 2.88 13.54
N ILE A 204 -17.76 3.20 13.49
CA ILE A 204 -16.67 2.26 13.79
C ILE A 204 -16.75 1.80 15.25
N SER A 205 -17.00 2.71 16.20
CA SER A 205 -17.11 2.36 17.62
C SER A 205 -18.29 1.42 17.94
N GLN A 206 -19.29 1.31 17.05
CA GLN A 206 -20.44 0.43 17.24
C GLN A 206 -20.19 -1.01 16.76
N ILE A 207 -19.03 -1.28 16.17
CA ILE A 207 -18.66 -2.63 15.74
C ILE A 207 -18.46 -3.50 16.98
N GLU A 208 -18.87 -4.77 16.89
CA GLU A 208 -18.68 -5.73 17.96
C GLU A 208 -17.21 -6.18 18.03
N LYS A 209 -16.71 -6.35 19.26
CA LYS A 209 -15.43 -7.02 19.49
C LYS A 209 -15.47 -8.42 18.86
N ARG A 210 -14.56 -8.68 17.95
CA ARG A 210 -14.42 -9.99 17.29
C ARG A 210 -13.08 -10.10 16.58
N GLN A 211 -12.67 -11.34 16.37
CA GLN A 211 -11.55 -11.68 15.50
C GLN A 211 -12.03 -11.65 14.04
N ILE A 212 -11.31 -10.97 13.16
CA ILE A 212 -11.55 -10.99 11.72
C ILE A 212 -10.24 -11.42 11.03
N GLY A 213 -10.14 -12.69 10.67
CA GLY A 213 -8.87 -13.25 10.17
C GLY A 213 -7.78 -13.17 11.23
N ASP A 214 -6.63 -12.60 10.87
CA ASP A 214 -5.49 -12.39 11.79
C ASP A 214 -5.60 -11.08 12.60
N GLU A 215 -6.60 -10.23 12.32
CA GLU A 215 -6.80 -8.93 12.98
C GLU A 215 -7.84 -9.06 14.11
N GLU A 216 -7.47 -8.63 15.31
CA GLU A 216 -8.40 -8.53 16.45
C GLU A 216 -8.97 -7.11 16.51
N ILE A 217 -10.30 -6.97 16.50
CA ILE A 217 -10.94 -5.72 16.91
C ILE A 217 -11.06 -5.77 18.43
N ASP A 218 -10.11 -5.16 19.12
CA ASP A 218 -10.13 -5.06 20.58
C ASP A 218 -11.05 -3.93 21.08
N GLU A 219 -11.33 -3.95 22.38
CA GLU A 219 -12.17 -2.95 23.03
C GLU A 219 -11.49 -1.58 23.10
N GLU A 220 -10.16 -1.55 23.16
CA GLU A 220 -9.37 -0.32 23.25
C GLU A 220 -9.47 0.51 21.96
N ALA A 221 -9.36 -0.14 20.79
CA ALA A 221 -9.52 0.49 19.49
C ALA A 221 -10.95 1.04 19.28
N LEU A 222 -11.97 0.31 19.74
CA LEU A 222 -13.37 0.76 19.68
C LEU A 222 -13.63 1.95 20.62
N GLU A 223 -13.07 1.91 21.84
CA GLU A 223 -13.11 3.04 22.77
C GLU A 223 -12.40 4.25 22.17
N GLN A 224 -11.22 4.06 21.57
CA GLN A 224 -10.46 5.12 20.93
C GLN A 224 -11.24 5.74 19.76
N ALA A 225 -11.92 4.93 18.93
CA ALA A 225 -12.80 5.44 17.88
C ALA A 225 -13.93 6.31 18.48
N LEU A 226 -14.53 5.89 19.60
CA LEU A 226 -15.56 6.68 20.28
C LEU A 226 -15.01 8.00 20.84
N VAL A 227 -13.82 7.99 21.44
CA VAL A 227 -13.11 9.20 21.91
C VAL A 227 -12.87 10.16 20.75
N THR A 228 -12.39 9.64 19.61
CA THR A 228 -12.14 10.46 18.41
C THR A 228 -13.45 11.03 17.84
N ALA A 229 -14.54 10.25 17.85
CA ALA A 229 -15.86 10.72 17.45
C ALA A 229 -16.35 11.90 18.32
N VAL A 230 -16.19 11.80 19.64
CA VAL A 230 -16.50 12.89 20.58
C VAL A 230 -15.63 14.11 20.32
N THR A 231 -14.32 13.91 20.15
CA THR A 231 -13.35 14.97 19.88
C THR A 231 -13.70 15.73 18.60
N CYS A 232 -13.90 15.02 17.49
CA CYS A 232 -14.31 15.58 16.21
C CYS A 232 -15.63 16.36 16.34
N THR A 233 -16.62 15.81 17.06
CA THR A 233 -17.91 16.50 17.26
C THR A 233 -17.74 17.82 18.02
N ILE A 234 -16.88 17.84 19.04
CA ILE A 234 -16.57 19.06 19.81
C ILE A 234 -15.91 20.10 18.90
N LEU A 235 -14.95 19.69 18.06
CA LEU A 235 -14.20 20.56 17.13
C LEU A 235 -15.03 21.03 15.92
N ALA A 236 -16.10 20.33 15.56
CA ALA A 236 -16.95 20.69 14.43
C ALA A 236 -17.61 22.07 14.62
N ALA A 237 -17.90 22.74 13.49
CA ALA A 237 -18.59 24.03 13.49
C ALA A 237 -19.99 23.93 14.14
N ALA A 238 -20.38 24.99 14.86
CA ALA A 238 -21.70 25.06 15.49
C ALA A 238 -22.82 24.97 14.46
N GLY A 239 -23.85 24.17 14.75
CA GLY A 239 -25.01 24.04 13.88
C GLY A 239 -25.94 22.88 14.27
N PRO A 240 -27.14 22.80 13.66
CA PRO A 240 -28.17 21.82 14.04
C PRO A 240 -27.72 20.36 13.89
N GLN A 241 -26.86 20.07 12.91
CA GLN A 241 -26.33 18.72 12.72
C GLN A 241 -25.36 18.33 13.85
N ARG A 242 -24.42 19.21 14.19
CA ARG A 242 -23.51 19.01 15.34
C ARG A 242 -24.28 18.82 16.64
N SER A 243 -25.29 19.64 16.91
CA SER A 243 -26.13 19.50 18.12
C SER A 243 -26.84 18.14 18.19
N ARG A 244 -27.26 17.58 17.06
CA ARG A 244 -27.83 16.22 17.00
C ARG A 244 -26.78 15.17 17.35
N VAL A 245 -25.58 15.26 16.79
CA VAL A 245 -24.49 14.31 17.08
C VAL A 245 -24.06 14.39 18.56
N LEU A 246 -23.93 15.60 19.13
CA LEU A 246 -23.68 15.79 20.56
C LEU A 246 -24.77 15.14 21.44
N ALA A 247 -26.03 15.27 21.05
CA ALA A 247 -27.13 14.64 21.77
C ALA A 247 -27.09 13.11 21.69
N THR A 248 -26.70 12.55 20.55
CA THR A 248 -26.49 11.11 20.38
C THR A 248 -25.35 10.62 21.27
N LEU A 249 -24.17 11.24 21.18
CA LEU A 249 -22.98 10.85 21.96
C LEU A 249 -23.21 10.96 23.46
N TYR A 250 -23.88 12.01 23.94
CA TYR A 250 -24.19 12.15 25.37
C TYR A 250 -25.15 11.06 25.87
N LYS A 251 -26.06 10.55 25.02
CA LYS A 251 -26.98 9.46 25.39
C LYS A 251 -26.31 8.08 25.35
N ASP A 252 -25.17 7.95 24.69
CA ASP A 252 -24.40 6.72 24.65
C ASP A 252 -23.69 6.53 26.00
N GLU A 253 -24.12 5.54 26.78
CA GLU A 253 -23.60 5.30 28.14
C GLU A 253 -22.09 5.06 28.15
N ARG A 254 -21.51 4.54 27.06
CA ARG A 254 -20.06 4.33 26.94
C ARG A 254 -19.30 5.64 26.98
N CYS A 255 -19.90 6.73 26.48
CA CYS A 255 -19.29 8.06 26.55
C CYS A 255 -19.08 8.51 28.00
N SER A 256 -19.92 8.09 28.96
CA SER A 256 -19.80 8.50 30.37
C SER A 256 -18.52 8.01 31.05
N LYS A 257 -17.90 6.95 30.52
CA LYS A 257 -16.65 6.38 31.02
C LYS A 257 -15.41 7.08 30.46
N LEU A 258 -15.57 7.87 29.39
CA LEU A 258 -14.45 8.49 28.70
C LEU A 258 -13.93 9.70 29.48
N LYS A 259 -12.60 9.88 29.48
CA LYS A 259 -11.95 11.05 30.09
C LYS A 259 -12.43 12.39 29.51
N ILE A 260 -12.85 12.40 28.24
CA ILE A 260 -13.35 13.60 27.54
C ILE A 260 -14.81 13.94 27.89
N TYR A 261 -15.54 13.07 28.59
CA TYR A 261 -16.96 13.24 28.88
C TYR A 261 -17.33 14.57 29.55
N PRO A 262 -16.57 15.11 30.54
CA PRO A 262 -16.91 16.39 31.16
C PRO A 262 -16.97 17.55 30.14
N ILE A 263 -16.11 17.51 29.12
CA ILE A 263 -16.11 18.51 28.04
C ILE A 263 -17.36 18.34 27.17
N LEU A 264 -17.71 17.10 26.80
CA LEU A 264 -18.94 16.80 26.06
C LEU A 264 -20.19 17.33 26.78
N GLN A 265 -20.28 17.15 28.10
CA GLN A 265 -21.41 17.67 28.90
C GLN A 265 -21.50 19.20 28.85
N LYS A 266 -20.36 19.88 29.00
CA LYS A 266 -20.28 21.34 28.96
C LYS A 266 -20.70 21.88 27.60
N VAL A 267 -20.12 21.35 26.53
CA VAL A 267 -20.38 21.78 25.14
C VAL A 267 -21.83 21.53 24.74
N ARG A 268 -22.47 20.46 25.22
CA ARG A 268 -23.90 20.21 24.96
C ARG A 268 -24.80 21.23 25.68
N SER A 269 -24.37 21.73 26.83
CA SER A 269 -25.15 22.64 27.68
C SER A 269 -25.02 24.11 27.25
N GLU A 270 -23.91 24.46 26.61
CA GLU A 270 -23.68 25.74 25.95
C GLU A 270 -24.54 25.80 24.66
N LYS A 271 -25.69 26.47 24.74
CA LYS A 271 -26.52 26.82 23.59
C LYS A 271 -25.97 28.03 22.85
#